data_AF-A0A9E6Z4D8-F1
#
_entry.id   AF-A0A9E6Z4D8-F1
#
_cell.length_a   1.000
_cell.length_b   1.000
_cell.length_c   1.000
_cell.angle_alpha   90.00
_cell.angle_beta   90.00
_cell.angle_gamma   90.00
#
_symmetry.space_group_name_H-M   'P 1'
#
loop_
_entity.id
_entity.type
_entity.pdbx_description
1 polymer ?
#
loop_
_entity_poly.entity_id
_entity_poly.type
_entity_poly.pdbx_seq_one_letter_code
_entity_poly.pdbx_strand_id
1 'polypeptide(L)'
;MIFIYLVMAAQFESFVDPFIIMLTVPLSLAGALITLKFVQGSINIYSQIGLITLIGLITKHGILIVEFANQIFDGDKKISLNEAVMKASLLRLRPILMTTAAMVLVVVPLVFTSGAGAESSRQIGWVIFGGMTIGTIFTLFVVPAVYTFLSARRTQRKT
;
A
#
# COMPACT_ATOMS: atom_id res chain seq x y z
N MET A 1 -10.15 7.18 6.11
CA MET A 1 -9.42 7.85 5.00
C MET A 1 -9.02 9.26 5.37
N ILE A 2 -9.96 10.19 5.56
CA ILE A 2 -9.66 11.60 5.88
C ILE A 2 -8.75 11.72 7.12
N PHE A 3 -9.05 10.98 8.19
CA PHE A 3 -8.21 10.97 9.37
C PHE A 3 -6.76 10.52 9.09
N ILE A 4 -6.59 9.40 8.37
CA ILE A 4 -5.25 8.88 7.98
C ILE A 4 -4.49 9.92 7.15
N TYR A 5 -5.18 10.57 6.20
CA TYR A 5 -4.59 11.62 5.37
C TYR A 5 -4.09 12.80 6.20
N LEU A 6 -4.90 13.30 7.14
CA LEU A 6 -4.53 14.45 7.97
C LEU A 6 -3.36 14.14 8.91
N VAL A 7 -3.38 12.96 9.54
CA VAL A 7 -2.25 12.50 10.38
C VAL A 7 -0.98 12.41 9.55
N MET A 8 -1.08 11.91 8.32
CA MET A 8 0.07 11.80 7.43
C MET A 8 0.57 13.13 6.91
N ALA A 9 -0.35 14.06 6.61
CA ALA A 9 0.00 15.41 6.21
C ALA A 9 0.74 16.15 7.33
N ALA A 10 0.33 15.94 8.58
CA ALA A 10 1.05 16.43 9.75
C ALA A 10 2.41 15.75 9.89
N GLN A 11 2.50 14.42 9.70
CA GLN A 11 3.76 13.68 9.84
C GLN A 11 4.82 14.07 8.81
N PHE A 12 4.43 14.28 7.54
CA PHE A 12 5.35 14.61 6.45
C PHE A 12 5.50 16.11 6.20
N GLU A 13 4.82 16.96 6.98
CA GLU A 13 4.72 18.41 6.73
C GLU A 13 4.40 18.74 5.25
N SER A 14 3.64 17.87 4.58
CA SER A 14 3.39 17.90 3.14
C SER A 14 1.99 17.36 2.85
N PHE A 15 1.26 18.03 1.96
CA PHE A 15 -0.03 17.54 1.46
C PHE A 15 0.12 16.63 0.23
N VAL A 16 1.26 16.68 -0.45
CA VAL A 16 1.50 15.90 -1.68
C VAL A 16 1.88 14.46 -1.33
N ASP A 17 2.72 14.29 -0.31
CA ASP A 17 3.28 13.00 0.10
C ASP A 17 2.17 12.03 0.56
N PRO A 18 1.21 12.43 1.43
CA PRO A 18 0.06 11.61 1.80
C PRO A 18 -0.86 11.32 0.63
N PHE A 19 -1.02 12.26 -0.30
CA PHE A 19 -1.85 12.07 -1.48
C PHE A 19 -1.32 10.94 -2.37
N ILE A 20 0.01 10.89 -2.57
CA ILE A 20 0.67 9.81 -3.33
C ILE A 20 0.45 8.45 -2.66
N ILE A 21 0.58 8.40 -1.34
CA ILE A 21 0.34 7.17 -0.58
C ILE A 21 -1.13 6.74 -0.71
N MET A 22 -2.06 7.68 -0.59
CA MET A 22 -3.49 7.39 -0.65
C MET A 22 -3.95 6.88 -2.01
N LEU A 23 -3.26 7.19 -3.11
CA LEU A 23 -3.58 6.64 -4.43
C LEU A 23 -3.45 5.11 -4.47
N THR A 24 -2.57 4.52 -3.66
CA THR A 24 -2.36 3.06 -3.62
C THR A 24 -3.51 2.30 -2.97
N VAL A 25 -4.24 2.95 -2.07
CA VAL A 25 -5.33 2.35 -1.30
C VAL A 25 -6.50 1.90 -2.19
N PRO A 26 -7.10 2.75 -3.04
CA PRO A 26 -8.16 2.32 -3.95
C PRO A 26 -7.70 1.27 -4.96
N LEU A 27 -6.43 1.31 -5.41
CA LEU A 27 -5.84 0.28 -6.26
C LEU A 27 -5.81 -1.08 -5.56
N SER A 28 -5.40 -1.14 -4.29
CA SER A 28 -5.40 -2.37 -3.49
C SER A 28 -6.81 -2.86 -3.16
N LEU A 29 -7.74 -1.95 -2.83
CA LEU A 29 -9.15 -2.27 -2.63
C LEU A 29 -9.77 -2.86 -3.90
N ALA A 30 -9.45 -2.33 -5.08
CA ALA A 30 -9.89 -2.89 -6.35
C ALA A 30 -9.38 -4.33 -6.52
N GLY A 31 -8.09 -4.58 -6.22
CA GLY A 31 -7.52 -5.93 -6.21
C GLY A 31 -8.28 -6.88 -5.29
N ALA A 32 -8.56 -6.45 -4.06
CA ALA A 32 -9.32 -7.23 -3.09
C ALA A 32 -10.75 -7.56 -3.55
N LEU A 33 -11.46 -6.57 -4.12
CA LEU A 33 -12.82 -6.76 -4.62
C LEU A 33 -12.86 -7.67 -5.85
N ILE A 34 -11.87 -7.57 -6.75
CA ILE A 34 -11.73 -8.47 -7.90
C ILE A 34 -11.55 -9.92 -7.43
N THR A 35 -10.65 -10.16 -6.46
CA THR A 35 -10.42 -11.49 -5.92
C THR A 35 -11.64 -12.02 -5.18
N LEU A 36 -12.31 -11.18 -4.39
CA LEU A 36 -13.55 -11.57 -3.70
C LEU A 36 -14.65 -11.97 -4.69
N LYS A 37 -14.82 -11.20 -5.78
CA LYS A 37 -15.78 -11.50 -6.84
C LYS A 37 -15.42 -12.78 -7.59
N PHE A 38 -14.12 -13.02 -7.84
CA PHE A 38 -13.65 -14.23 -8.52
C PHE A 38 -14.01 -15.51 -7.75
N VAL A 39 -14.00 -15.43 -6.42
CA VAL A 39 -14.34 -16.57 -5.54
C VAL A 39 -15.83 -16.58 -5.16
N GLN A 40 -16.65 -15.76 -5.83
CA GLN A 40 -18.09 -15.63 -5.58
C GLN A 40 -18.42 -15.26 -4.12
N GLY A 41 -17.50 -14.57 -3.44
CA GLY A 41 -17.70 -14.08 -2.09
C GLY A 41 -18.66 -12.89 -2.04
N SER A 42 -19.26 -12.66 -0.87
CA SER A 42 -20.18 -11.54 -0.64
C SER A 42 -19.48 -10.37 0.08
N ILE A 43 -19.99 -9.14 -0.14
CA ILE A 43 -19.62 -8.01 0.71
C ILE A 43 -20.46 -8.10 1.98
N ASN A 44 -19.84 -8.55 3.07
CA ASN A 44 -20.41 -8.57 4.40
C ASN A 44 -19.47 -7.93 5.44
N ILE A 45 -19.87 -7.99 6.72
CA ILE A 45 -19.11 -7.39 7.83
C ILE A 45 -17.67 -7.93 7.91
N TYR A 46 -17.45 -9.24 7.68
CA TYR A 46 -16.10 -9.83 7.71
C TYR A 46 -15.24 -9.35 6.55
N SER A 47 -15.79 -9.30 5.33
CA SER A 47 -15.09 -8.74 4.18
C SER A 47 -14.77 -7.25 4.39
N GLN A 48 -15.66 -6.48 5.02
CA GLN A 48 -15.44 -5.07 5.34
C GLN A 48 -14.33 -4.87 6.37
N ILE A 49 -14.29 -5.70 7.41
CA ILE A 49 -13.18 -5.72 8.37
C ILE A 49 -11.87 -6.02 7.62
N GLY A 50 -11.88 -7.00 6.72
CA GLY A 50 -10.74 -7.31 5.85
C GLY A 50 -10.28 -6.11 5.01
N LEU A 51 -11.21 -5.37 4.41
CA LEU A 51 -10.91 -4.17 3.63
C LEU A 51 -10.29 -3.09 4.51
N ILE A 52 -10.80 -2.88 5.74
CA ILE A 52 -10.23 -1.92 6.71
C ILE A 52 -8.82 -2.32 7.13
N THR A 53 -8.58 -3.60 7.42
CA THR A 53 -7.24 -4.11 7.75
C THR A 53 -6.28 -3.92 6.56
N LEU A 54 -6.75 -4.23 5.34
CA LEU A 54 -5.97 -4.07 4.12
C LEU A 54 -5.52 -2.62 3.90
N ILE A 55 -6.39 -1.65 4.18
CA ILE A 55 -6.05 -0.23 4.09
C ILE A 55 -4.82 0.11 4.94
N GLY A 56 -4.76 -0.36 6.18
CA GLY A 56 -3.61 -0.12 7.05
C GLY A 56 -2.33 -0.80 6.54
N LEU A 57 -2.45 -2.07 6.11
CA LEU A 57 -1.32 -2.85 5.61
C LEU A 57 -0.71 -2.23 4.35
N ILE A 58 -1.54 -1.83 3.40
CA ILE A 58 -1.04 -1.25 2.14
C ILE A 58 -0.49 0.16 2.34
N THR A 59 -1.16 0.96 3.18
CA THR A 59 -0.73 2.31 3.51
C THR A 59 0.68 2.29 4.11
N LYS A 60 1.00 1.31 4.97
CA LYS A 60 2.35 1.12 5.50
C LYS A 60 3.40 0.97 4.40
N HIS A 61 3.14 0.21 3.34
CA HIS A 61 4.11 0.06 2.25
C HIS A 61 4.38 1.40 1.53
N GLY A 62 3.32 2.18 1.26
CA GLY A 62 3.46 3.51 0.68
C GLY A 62 4.22 4.49 1.58
N ILE A 63 3.88 4.53 2.88
CA ILE A 63 4.56 5.35 3.90
C ILE A 63 6.06 5.07 3.88
N LEU A 64 6.45 3.78 3.96
CA LEU A 64 7.86 3.39 4.09
C LEU A 64 8.72 3.78 2.89
N ILE A 65 8.15 3.82 1.67
CA ILE A 65 8.84 4.25 0.45
C ILE A 65 9.02 5.76 0.47
N VAL A 66 7.95 6.50 0.73
CA VAL A 66 7.94 7.97 0.72
C VAL A 66 8.83 8.54 1.82
N GLU A 67 8.71 8.01 3.03
CA GLU A 67 9.53 8.39 4.18
C GLU A 67 11.03 8.18 3.90
N PHE A 68 11.42 7.01 3.37
CA PHE A 68 12.82 6.76 3.04
C PHE A 68 13.31 7.62 1.88
N ALA A 69 12.45 7.92 0.90
CA ALA A 69 12.80 8.81 -0.19
C ALA A 69 13.11 10.23 0.33
N ASN A 70 12.27 10.75 1.23
CA ASN A 70 12.50 12.04 1.88
C ASN A 70 13.77 12.00 2.75
N GLN A 71 13.97 10.96 3.57
CA GLN A 71 15.19 10.82 4.37
C GLN A 71 16.48 10.82 3.51
N ILE A 72 16.47 10.12 2.37
CA ILE A 72 17.62 10.09 1.45
C ILE A 72 17.83 11.46 0.79
N PHE A 73 16.74 12.12 0.37
CA PHE A 73 16.79 13.43 -0.28
C PHE A 73 17.29 14.52 0.67
N ASP A 74 16.83 14.53 1.93
CA ASP A 74 17.23 15.51 2.93
C ASP A 74 18.67 15.26 3.43
N GLY A 75 19.11 13.99 3.43
CA GLY A 75 20.46 13.59 3.83
C GLY A 75 21.55 13.86 2.78
N ASP A 76 21.20 13.98 1.50
CA ASP A 76 22.16 14.22 0.41
C ASP A 76 21.66 15.33 -0.53
N LYS A 77 22.20 16.55 -0.36
CA LYS A 77 21.82 17.72 -1.17
C LYS A 77 22.15 17.61 -2.66
N LYS A 78 22.94 16.60 -3.08
CA LYS A 78 23.31 16.39 -4.49
C LYS A 78 22.44 15.35 -5.19
N ILE A 79 21.68 14.54 -4.45
CA ILE A 79 20.85 13.51 -5.04
C ILE A 79 19.60 14.14 -5.64
N SER A 80 19.26 13.74 -6.87
CA SER A 80 17.97 14.12 -7.43
C SER A 80 16.86 13.39 -6.67
N LEU A 81 15.70 14.01 -6.52
CA LEU A 81 14.58 13.38 -5.83
C LEU A 81 14.15 12.08 -6.52
N ASN A 82 14.26 12.00 -7.85
CA ASN A 82 13.98 10.77 -8.60
C ASN A 82 14.91 9.63 -8.22
N GLU A 83 16.19 9.93 -8.04
CA GLU A 83 17.19 8.96 -7.63
C GLU A 83 17.01 8.56 -6.17
N ALA A 84 16.63 9.50 -5.28
CA ALA A 84 16.27 9.19 -3.89
C ALA A 84 15.08 8.23 -3.81
N VAL A 85 14.03 8.45 -4.62
CA VAL A 85 12.85 7.58 -4.68
C VAL A 85 13.20 6.20 -5.22
N MET A 86 14.01 6.12 -6.28
CA MET A 86 14.45 4.85 -6.84
C MET A 86 15.26 4.06 -5.81
N LYS A 87 16.21 4.72 -5.14
CA LYS A 87 17.04 4.13 -4.08
C LYS A 87 16.19 3.66 -2.89
N ALA A 88 15.25 4.48 -2.43
CA ALA A 88 14.30 4.11 -1.38
C ALA A 88 13.47 2.88 -1.77
N SER A 89 12.96 2.85 -3.00
CA SER A 89 12.14 1.74 -3.51
C SER A 89 12.93 0.43 -3.55
N LEU A 90 14.19 0.47 -4.01
CA LEU A 90 15.07 -0.70 -4.03
C LEU A 90 15.40 -1.22 -2.63
N LEU A 91 15.68 -0.32 -1.68
CA LEU A 91 15.97 -0.68 -0.29
C LEU A 91 14.75 -1.29 0.41
N ARG A 92 13.54 -0.82 0.07
CA ARG A 92 12.28 -1.29 0.67
C ARG A 92 11.68 -2.51 -0.02
N LEU A 93 12.08 -2.82 -1.25
CA LEU A 93 11.54 -3.94 -2.03
C LEU A 93 11.61 -5.26 -1.24
N ARG A 94 12.78 -5.61 -0.69
CA ARG A 94 12.96 -6.85 0.08
C ARG A 94 12.08 -6.90 1.34
N PRO A 95 12.09 -5.87 2.23
CA PRO A 95 11.17 -5.81 3.36
C PRO A 95 9.67 -5.85 3.00
N ILE A 96 9.25 -5.15 1.94
CA ILE A 96 7.84 -5.11 1.51
C ILE A 96 7.41 -6.49 1.03
N LEU A 97 8.23 -7.16 0.22
CA LEU A 97 7.94 -8.52 -0.24
C LEU A 97 7.93 -9.52 0.92
N MET A 98 8.85 -9.41 1.88
CA MET A 98 8.88 -10.28 3.06
C MET A 98 7.57 -10.17 3.86
N THR A 99 7.12 -8.95 4.14
CA THR A 99 5.89 -8.72 4.92
C THR A 99 4.64 -9.10 4.15
N THR A 100 4.61 -8.86 2.84
CA THR A 100 3.51 -9.32 1.97
C THR A 100 3.43 -10.84 1.94
N ALA A 101 4.56 -11.52 1.73
CA ALA A 101 4.62 -12.98 1.74
C ALA A 101 4.19 -13.55 3.08
N ALA A 102 4.67 -12.99 4.20
CA ALA A 102 4.25 -13.40 5.53
C ALA A 102 2.73 -13.26 5.71
N MET A 103 2.15 -12.12 5.33
CA MET A 103 0.71 -11.89 5.46
C MET A 103 -0.09 -12.85 4.59
N VAL A 104 0.33 -13.05 3.34
CA VAL A 104 -0.29 -13.99 2.39
C VAL A 104 -0.28 -15.41 2.96
N LEU A 105 0.87 -15.87 3.48
CA LEU A 105 1.01 -17.18 4.11
C LEU A 105 0.14 -17.32 5.36
N VAL A 106 0.01 -16.25 6.16
CA VAL A 106 -0.86 -16.22 7.34
C VAL A 106 -2.34 -16.39 6.96
N VAL A 107 -2.79 -15.79 5.85
CA VAL A 107 -4.21 -15.87 5.44
C VAL A 107 -4.55 -17.06 4.55
N VAL A 108 -3.57 -17.75 3.98
CA VAL A 108 -3.76 -18.99 3.21
C VAL A 108 -4.64 -20.03 3.95
N PRO A 109 -4.40 -20.38 5.22
CA PRO A 109 -5.27 -21.34 5.91
C PRO A 109 -6.71 -20.85 6.09
N LEU A 110 -6.93 -19.53 6.25
CA LEU A 110 -8.28 -18.94 6.34
C LEU A 110 -9.06 -19.13 5.04
N VAL A 111 -8.35 -19.04 3.90
CA VAL A 111 -8.93 -19.24 2.56
C VAL A 111 -9.40 -20.69 2.35
N PHE A 112 -8.69 -21.66 2.93
CA PHE A 112 -9.01 -23.10 2.82
C PHE A 112 -9.84 -23.66 3.98
N THR A 113 -10.28 -22.81 4.91
CA THR A 113 -11.07 -23.27 6.06
C THR A 113 -12.42 -23.81 5.59
N SER A 114 -12.81 -24.97 6.14
CA SER A 114 -14.11 -25.63 5.90
C SER A 114 -14.80 -25.95 7.23
N GLY A 115 -16.11 -25.79 7.30
CA GLY A 115 -16.91 -26.07 8.49
C GLY A 115 -17.86 -24.94 8.88
N ALA A 116 -18.39 -25.00 10.11
CA ALA A 116 -19.28 -23.96 10.64
C ALA A 116 -18.55 -22.61 10.73
N GLY A 117 -19.16 -21.55 10.18
CA GLY A 117 -18.57 -20.21 10.14
C GLY A 117 -17.44 -20.02 9.12
N ALA A 118 -17.12 -21.03 8.31
CA ALA A 118 -16.05 -20.97 7.33
C ALA A 118 -16.26 -19.87 6.27
N GLU A 119 -17.51 -19.59 5.90
CA GLU A 119 -17.82 -18.57 4.89
C GLU A 119 -17.32 -17.18 5.31
N SER A 120 -17.45 -16.85 6.61
CA SER A 120 -16.98 -15.58 7.18
C SER A 120 -15.45 -15.46 7.15
N SER A 121 -14.75 -16.50 7.62
CA SER A 121 -13.28 -16.55 7.66
C SER A 121 -12.66 -16.59 6.25
N ARG A 122 -13.33 -17.26 5.32
CA ARG A 122 -12.90 -17.36 3.92
C ARG A 122 -12.99 -16.02 3.23
N GLN A 123 -14.07 -15.26 3.45
CA GLN A 123 -14.24 -13.94 2.84
C GLN A 123 -13.20 -12.91 3.31
N ILE A 124 -12.92 -12.83 4.61
CA ILE A 124 -11.84 -11.96 5.12
C ILE A 124 -10.47 -12.41 4.59
N GLY A 125 -10.23 -13.72 4.52
CA GLY A 125 -9.00 -14.31 3.97
C GLY A 125 -8.77 -13.91 2.52
N TRP A 126 -9.78 -14.03 1.66
CA TRP A 126 -9.69 -13.67 0.24
C TRP A 126 -9.48 -12.18 0.00
N VAL A 127 -10.13 -11.33 0.80
CA VAL A 127 -9.93 -9.87 0.72
C VAL A 127 -8.48 -9.50 1.00
N ILE A 128 -7.90 -10.05 2.06
CA ILE A 128 -6.50 -9.77 2.42
C ILE A 128 -5.54 -10.41 1.41
N PHE A 129 -5.78 -11.66 1.00
CA PHE A 129 -4.94 -12.36 0.03
C PHE A 129 -4.87 -11.61 -1.31
N GLY A 130 -6.01 -11.29 -1.89
CA GLY A 130 -6.11 -10.58 -3.16
C GLY A 130 -5.59 -9.15 -3.06
N GLY A 131 -6.03 -8.43 -2.02
CA GLY A 131 -5.65 -7.05 -1.77
C GLY A 131 -4.16 -6.84 -1.56
N MET A 132 -3.51 -7.73 -0.80
CA MET A 132 -2.06 -7.67 -0.56
C MET A 132 -1.28 -8.08 -1.80
N THR A 133 -1.66 -9.17 -2.47
CA THR A 133 -0.90 -9.66 -3.63
C THR A 133 -0.93 -8.64 -4.77
N ILE A 134 -2.12 -8.17 -5.14
CA ILE A 134 -2.30 -7.20 -6.22
C ILE A 134 -1.88 -5.80 -5.77
N GLY A 135 -2.25 -5.41 -4.55
CA GLY A 135 -1.96 -4.10 -4.01
C GLY A 135 -0.46 -3.84 -3.82
N THR A 136 0.31 -4.84 -3.35
CA THR A 136 1.76 -4.67 -3.20
C THR A 136 2.45 -4.48 -4.55
N ILE A 137 2.04 -5.23 -5.58
CA ILE A 137 2.54 -5.02 -6.94
C ILE A 137 2.24 -3.57 -7.37
N PHE A 138 0.98 -3.14 -7.28
CA PHE A 138 0.65 -1.76 -7.62
C PHE A 138 1.41 -0.73 -6.79
N THR A 139 1.58 -0.94 -5.50
CA THR A 139 2.28 0.01 -4.62
C THR A 139 3.75 0.16 -5.03
N LEU A 140 4.44 -0.94 -5.32
CA LEU A 140 5.85 -0.94 -5.73
C LEU A 140 6.09 -0.23 -7.06
N PHE A 141 5.11 -0.21 -7.97
CA PHE A 141 5.24 0.46 -9.28
C PHE A 141 4.63 1.85 -9.29
N VAL A 142 3.43 2.02 -8.71
CA VAL A 142 2.66 3.26 -8.75
C VAL A 142 3.25 4.30 -7.82
N VAL A 143 3.70 3.95 -6.61
CA VAL A 143 4.29 4.95 -5.69
C VAL A 143 5.51 5.61 -6.32
N PRO A 144 6.52 4.88 -6.83
CA PRO A 144 7.69 5.53 -7.41
C PRO A 144 7.35 6.31 -8.69
N ALA A 145 6.49 5.77 -9.55
CA ALA A 145 6.09 6.43 -10.79
C ALA A 145 5.34 7.75 -10.53
N VAL A 146 4.37 7.74 -9.61
CA VAL A 146 3.59 8.93 -9.28
C VAL A 146 4.43 9.95 -8.51
N TYR A 147 5.31 9.49 -7.61
CA TYR A 147 6.18 10.38 -6.85
C TYR A 147 7.19 11.11 -7.74
N THR A 148 7.84 10.37 -8.65
CA THR A 148 8.76 10.97 -9.63
C THR A 148 8.03 11.95 -10.55
N PHE A 149 6.81 11.63 -11.00
CA PHE A 149 6.01 12.50 -11.86
C PHE A 149 5.54 13.79 -11.16
N LEU A 150 4.97 13.68 -9.97
CA LEU A 150 4.43 14.84 -9.23
C LEU A 150 5.54 15.73 -8.69
N SER A 151 6.65 15.14 -8.25
CA SER A 151 7.72 15.90 -7.62
C SER A 151 8.78 16.44 -8.60
N ALA A 152 8.80 15.96 -9.85
CA ALA A 152 9.48 16.66 -10.95
C ALA A 152 9.00 18.13 -11.07
N ARG A 153 7.74 18.42 -10.70
CA ARG A 153 7.20 19.79 -10.66
C ARG A 153 7.67 20.60 -9.44
N ARG A 154 8.12 19.95 -8.36
CA ARG A 154 8.56 20.62 -7.11
C ARG A 154 9.97 21.20 -7.26
N THR A 155 10.85 20.54 -8.01
CA THR A 155 12.23 21.03 -8.29
C THR A 155 12.26 22.21 -9.25
N GLN A 156 11.32 22.27 -10.21
CA GLN A 156 11.20 23.39 -11.17
C GLN A 156 10.76 24.72 -10.52
N ARG A 157 10.30 24.70 -9.26
CA ARG A 157 9.84 25.91 -8.55
C ARG A 157 10.93 26.57 -7.68
N LYS A 158 12.14 25.99 -7.64
CA LYS A 158 13.30 26.51 -6.86
C LYS A 158 14.47 26.98 -7.72
N THR A 159 14.35 26.92 -9.04
CA THR A 159 15.25 27.56 -10.03
C THR A 159 14.53 28.72 -10.67
#